data_AF-A0A3D2EFD1-F1
#
_entry.id   AF-A0A3D2EFD1-F1
#
_cell.length_a   1.000
_cell.length_b   1.000
_cell.length_c   1.000
_cell.angle_alpha   90.00
_cell.angle_beta   90.00
_cell.angle_gamma   90.00
#
_symmetry.space_group_name_H-M   'P 1'
#
loop_
_entity.id
_entity.type
_entity.pdbx_description
1 polymer ?
#
loop_
_entity_poly.entity_id
_entity_poly.type
_entity_poly.pdbx_seq_one_letter_code
_entity_poly.pdbx_strand_id
1 'polypeptide(L)' 'PTGSGKSTTLYTALSELNKEDVNIITVEDPVEANIDGINQVQVNNKADLTFASALRSILRQDPDII' A
#
# COMPACT_ATOMS: atom_id res chain seq x y z
N PRO A 1 2.52 18.41 8.92
CA PRO A 1 3.96 18.59 8.62
C PRO A 1 4.61 17.20 8.47
N THR A 2 5.85 17.10 7.96
CA THR A 2 6.62 15.84 8.06
C THR A 2 6.66 15.39 9.53
N GLY A 3 6.50 14.08 9.78
CA GLY A 3 6.45 13.53 11.13
C GLY A 3 5.13 13.74 11.87
N SER A 4 4.04 14.13 11.20
CA SER A 4 2.72 14.29 11.84
C SER A 4 1.93 12.98 12.01
N GLY A 5 2.57 11.82 11.87
CA GLY A 5 1.92 10.51 12.10
C GLY A 5 0.97 10.02 11.02
N LYS A 6 1.03 10.57 9.79
CA LYS A 6 0.10 10.17 8.70
C LYS A 6 0.16 8.68 8.39
N SER A 7 1.37 8.15 8.20
CA SER A 7 1.59 6.73 7.93
C SER A 7 1.10 5.86 9.07
N THR A 8 1.34 6.28 10.32
CA THR A 8 0.82 5.59 11.51
C THR A 8 -0.70 5.51 11.50
N THR A 9 -1.40 6.63 11.28
CA THR A 9 -2.86 6.64 11.21
C THR A 9 -3.37 5.77 10.06
N LEU A 10 -2.73 5.83 8.89
CA LEU A 10 -3.10 5.02 7.74
C LEU A 10 -2.91 3.52 7.99
N TYR A 11 -1.77 3.12 8.55
CA TYR A 11 -1.47 1.72 8.88
C TYR A 11 -2.41 1.17 9.95
N THR A 12 -2.80 1.98 10.94
CA THR A 12 -3.83 1.59 11.91
C THR A 12 -5.16 1.33 11.22
N ALA A 13 -5.61 2.23 10.35
CA ALA A 13 -6.85 2.06 9.61
C ALA A 13 -6.83 0.83 8.68
N LEU A 14 -5.72 0.60 7.97
CA LEU A 14 -5.56 -0.57 7.10
C LEU A 14 -5.58 -1.87 7.90
N SER A 15 -4.94 -1.90 9.07
CA SER A 15 -4.95 -3.08 9.96
C SER A 15 -6.35 -3.40 10.48
N GLU A 16 -7.19 -2.40 10.75
CA GLU A 16 -8.60 -2.60 11.15
C GLU A 16 -9.48 -3.14 10.00
N LEU A 17 -9.13 -2.80 8.75
CA LEU A 17 -9.84 -3.23 7.55
C LEU A 17 -9.34 -4.57 6.99
N ASN A 18 -8.16 -5.04 7.44
CA ASN A 18 -7.52 -6.27 7.00
C ASN A 18 -8.30 -7.52 7.48
N LYS A 19 -9.20 -7.99 6.62
CA LYS A 19 -10.05 -9.17 6.82
C LYS A 19 -9.76 -10.18 5.71
N GLU A 20 -9.97 -11.46 5.99
CA GLU A 20 -9.65 -12.55 5.04
C GLU A 20 -10.31 -12.40 3.65
N ASP A 21 -11.47 -11.74 3.59
CA ASP A 21 -12.27 -11.54 2.38
C ASP A 21 -12.07 -10.18 1.71
N VAL A 22 -11.10 -9.37 2.16
CA VAL A 22 -10.82 -8.03 1.61
C VAL A 22 -9.42 -7.97 1.03
N ASN A 23 -9.32 -7.74 -0.28
CA ASN A 23 -8.04 -7.61 -0.98
C ASN A 23 -7.51 -6.17 -0.86
N ILE A 24 -6.47 -5.99 -0.02
CA ILE A 24 -5.82 -4.70 0.21
C ILE A 24 -4.43 -4.69 -0.44
N ILE A 25 -4.16 -3.65 -1.26
CA ILE A 25 -2.86 -3.48 -1.93
C ILE A 25 -2.38 -2.03 -1.86
N THR A 26 -1.20 -1.77 -1.28
CA THR A 26 -0.64 -0.41 -1.16
C THR A 26 0.52 -0.17 -2.15
N VAL A 27 0.78 1.10 -2.47
CA VAL A 27 2.04 1.53 -3.12
C VAL A 27 2.73 2.57 -2.24
N GLU A 28 4.00 2.34 -1.92
CA GLU A 28 4.73 3.14 -0.92
C GLU A 28 6.18 3.42 -1.34
N ASP A 29 6.81 4.47 -0.82
CA ASP A 29 8.19 4.88 -1.14
C ASP A 29 8.91 5.48 0.08
N PRO A 30 9.59 4.68 0.92
CA PRO A 30 9.57 3.21 0.98
C PRO A 30 8.38 2.68 1.79
N VAL A 31 8.26 1.35 1.90
CA VAL A 31 7.37 0.72 2.90
C VAL A 31 7.95 0.96 4.30
N GLU A 32 7.16 1.53 5.21
CA GLU A 32 7.61 1.88 6.57
C GLU A 32 7.65 0.68 7.52
N ALA A 33 6.68 -0.22 7.41
CA ALA A 33 6.62 -1.50 8.13
C ALA A 33 5.76 -2.51 7.36
N ASN A 34 6.04 -3.80 7.55
CA ASN A 34 5.24 -4.85 6.96
C ASN A 34 3.94 -5.07 7.77
N ILE A 35 2.80 -5.10 7.10
CA ILE A 35 1.50 -5.49 7.65
C ILE A 35 1.14 -6.85 7.07
N ASP A 36 1.12 -7.88 7.92
CA ASP A 36 0.78 -9.23 7.51
C ASP A 36 -0.63 -9.29 6.89
N GLY A 37 -0.79 -10.03 5.80
CA GLY A 37 -2.03 -10.09 5.03
C GLY A 37 -2.27 -8.95 4.03
N ILE A 38 -1.44 -7.89 3.99
CA ILE A 38 -1.56 -6.81 3.01
C ILE A 38 -0.44 -6.90 1.97
N ASN A 39 -0.79 -6.76 0.69
CA ASN A 39 0.18 -6.69 -0.40
C ASN A 39 0.78 -5.28 -0.50
N GLN A 40 1.98 -5.07 0.02
CA GLN A 40 2.64 -3.75 -0.01
C GLN A 40 3.69 -3.67 -1.11
N VAL A 41 3.46 -2.81 -2.11
CA VAL A 41 4.38 -2.60 -3.23
C VAL A 41 5.27 -1.41 -2.96
N GLN A 42 6.58 -1.63 -2.90
CA GLN A 42 7.54 -0.53 -2.83
C GLN A 42 7.84 0.02 -4.24
N VAL A 43 7.84 1.34 -4.37
CA VAL A 43 8.31 2.05 -5.57
C VAL A 43 9.75 1.63 -5.90
N ASN A 44 9.98 1.31 -7.16
CA ASN A 44 11.30 0.97 -7.67
C ASN A 44 11.56 1.73 -8.97
N ASN A 45 12.08 2.95 -8.84
CA ASN A 45 12.41 3.82 -9.98
C ASN A 45 13.48 3.23 -10.90
N LYS A 46 14.33 2.29 -10.43
CA LYS A 46 15.32 1.63 -11.30
C LYS A 46 14.69 0.62 -12.27
N ALA A 47 13.51 0.12 -11.92
CA ALA A 47 12.73 -0.81 -12.74
C ALA A 47 11.50 -0.13 -13.37
N ASP A 48 11.46 1.21 -13.41
CA ASP A 48 10.32 2.02 -13.85
C ASP A 48 8.99 1.74 -13.11
N LEU A 49 9.05 1.11 -11.93
CA LEU A 49 7.91 0.88 -11.06
C LEU A 49 7.66 2.13 -10.20
N THR A 50 7.11 3.16 -10.82
CA THR A 50 6.64 4.41 -10.20
C THR A 50 5.26 4.25 -9.56
N PHE A 51 4.85 5.18 -8.68
CA PHE A 51 3.48 5.26 -8.15
C PHE A 51 2.41 5.09 -9.24
N ALA A 52 2.53 5.84 -10.35
CA ALA A 52 1.55 5.79 -11.42
C ALA A 52 1.51 4.42 -12.13
N SER A 53 2.67 3.81 -12.39
CA SER A 53 2.74 2.50 -13.05
C SER A 53 2.26 1.36 -12.15
N ALA A 54 2.60 1.41 -10.86
CA ALA A 54 2.18 0.44 -9.86
C ALA A 54 0.67 0.53 -9.64
N LEU A 55 0.14 1.74 -9.38
CA LEU A 55 -1.29 1.97 -9.20
C LEU A 55 -2.12 1.49 -10.40
N ARG A 56 -1.68 1.79 -11.63
CA ARG A 56 -2.34 1.27 -12.84
C ARG A 56 -2.36 -0.25 -12.89
N SER A 57 -1.32 -0.91 -12.40
CA SER A 57 -1.22 -2.37 -12.40
C SER A 57 -2.05 -3.01 -11.31
N ILE A 58 -2.10 -2.38 -10.13
CA ILE A 58 -2.93 -2.79 -9.00
C ILE A 58 -4.42 -2.76 -9.34
N LEU A 59 -4.89 -1.75 -10.09
CA LEU A 59 -6.28 -1.68 -10.55
C LEU A 59 -6.72 -2.89 -11.41
N ARG A 60 -5.80 -3.71 -11.91
CA ARG A 60 -6.09 -4.94 -12.67
C ARG A 60 -5.98 -6.21 -11.83
N GLN A 61 -5.70 -6.09 -10.54
CA GLN A 61 -5.55 -7.20 -9.58
C GLN A 61 -6.83 -7.46 -8.78
N ASP A 62 -7.95 -6.84 -9.16
CA ASP A 62 -9.23 -6.90 -8.42
C ASP A 62 -9.11 -6.49 -6.94
N PRO A 63 -8.55 -5.29 -6.62
CA PRO A 63 -8.43 -4.83 -5.24
C PRO A 63 -9.75 -4.25 -4.73
N ASP A 64 -10.05 -4.50 -3.45
CA ASP A 64 -11.15 -3.83 -2.74
C ASP A 64 -10.69 -2.46 -2.20
N ILE A 65 -9.45 -2.40 -1.71
CA ILE A 65 -8.84 -1.21 -1.10
C ILE A 65 -7.43 -1.02 -1.67
N ILE A 66 -7.12 0.24 -2.02
CA ILE A 66 -5.80 0.69 -2.48
C ILE A 66 -5.30 1.82 -1.58
#